data_AF-A0A7M3YBT2-F1
#
_entry.id   AF-A0A7M3YBT2-F1
#
_cell.length_a   1.000
_cell.length_b   1.000
_cell.length_c   1.000
_cell.angle_alpha   90.00
_cell.angle_beta   90.00
_cell.angle_gamma   90.00
#
_symmetry.space_group_name_H-M   'P 1'
#
loop_
_entity.id
_entity.type
_entity.pdbx_description
1 polymer ?
#
loop_
_entity_poly.entity_id
_entity_poly.type
_entity_poly.pdbx_seq_one_letter_code
_entity_poly.pdbx_strand_id
1 'polypeptide(L)' 'SDGRYQRGRLMGYLTANPGCHFRALMAALEMSNGQITHHLKILEDEDRIWRRADGRLVRFYPFTS' A
#
# COMPACT_ATOMS: atom_id res chain seq x y z
N SER A 1 13.60 7.90 -9.74
CA SER A 1 12.53 7.39 -10.62
C SER A 1 11.19 7.59 -9.93
N ASP A 2 10.13 7.82 -10.70
CA ASP A 2 8.75 8.00 -10.22
C ASP A 2 8.33 6.88 -9.25
N GLY A 3 8.74 5.63 -9.50
CA GLY A 3 8.36 4.50 -8.66
C GLY A 3 8.82 4.57 -7.19
N ARG A 4 10.01 5.11 -6.87
CA ARG A 4 10.44 5.27 -5.46
C ARG A 4 9.58 6.33 -4.74
N TYR A 5 9.23 7.39 -5.46
CA TYR A 5 8.36 8.45 -4.94
C TYR A 5 6.96 7.91 -4.65
N GLN A 6 6.36 7.15 -5.57
CA GLN A 6 5.03 6.54 -5.35
C GLN A 6 5.03 5.55 -4.19
N ARG A 7 6.09 4.73 -4.04
CA ARG A 7 6.24 3.85 -2.86
C ARG A 7 6.37 4.64 -1.55
N GLY A 8 7.04 5.79 -1.58
CA GLY A 8 7.09 6.72 -0.44
C GLY A 8 5.71 7.23 -0.06
N ARG A 9 4.89 7.64 -1.03
CA ARG A 9 3.50 8.07 -0.81
C ARG A 9 2.63 6.95 -0.21
N LEU A 10 2.75 5.74 -0.75
CA LEU A 10 2.08 4.54 -0.21
C LEU A 10 2.44 4.29 1.24
N MET A 11 3.75 4.27 1.56
CA MET A 11 4.22 4.06 2.93
C MET A 11 3.73 5.16 3.87
N GLY A 12 3.78 6.43 3.47
CA GLY A 12 3.27 7.53 4.28
C GLY A 12 1.78 7.39 4.58
N TYR A 13 0.98 7.07 3.55
CA TYR A 13 -0.45 6.86 3.72
C TYR A 13 -0.78 5.65 4.60
N LEU A 14 -0.08 4.53 4.42
CA LEU A 14 -0.26 3.31 5.23
C LEU A 14 0.19 3.49 6.68
N THR A 15 1.23 4.29 6.92
CA THR A 15 1.67 4.65 8.26
C THR A 15 0.62 5.48 8.99
N ALA A 16 0.00 6.44 8.29
CA ALA A 16 -1.08 7.25 8.84
C ALA A 16 -2.42 6.51 8.96
N ASN A 17 -2.65 5.49 8.12
CA ASN A 17 -3.91 4.74 8.04
C ASN A 17 -3.67 3.21 8.00
N PRO A 18 -3.13 2.60 9.07
CA PRO A 18 -2.86 1.16 9.09
C PRO A 18 -4.15 0.36 8.90
N GLY A 19 -4.09 -0.65 8.03
CA GLY A 19 -5.23 -1.51 7.73
C GLY A 19 -6.21 -0.92 6.73
N CYS A 20 -5.83 0.12 5.98
CA CYS A 20 -6.66 0.59 4.89
C CYS A 20 -6.77 -0.47 3.78
N HIS A 21 -7.88 -0.41 3.03
CA HIS A 21 -8.13 -1.33 1.92
C HIS A 21 -7.68 -0.73 0.58
N PHE A 22 -7.49 -1.61 -0.41
CA PHE A 22 -6.98 -1.25 -1.74
C PHE A 22 -7.66 -0.03 -2.38
N ARG A 23 -9.00 0.05 -2.33
CA ARG A 23 -9.74 1.19 -2.91
C ARG A 23 -9.47 2.54 -2.22
N ALA A 24 -9.12 2.55 -0.93
CA ALA A 24 -8.78 3.77 -0.23
C ALA A 24 -7.42 4.29 -0.70
N LEU A 25 -6.46 3.39 -0.96
CA LEU A 25 -5.16 3.75 -1.54
C LEU A 25 -5.32 4.38 -2.93
N MET A 26 -6.15 3.79 -3.79
CA MET A 26 -6.42 4.37 -5.11
C MET A 26 -7.02 5.77 -5.01
N ALA A 27 -8.05 5.93 -4.18
CA ALA A 27 -8.75 7.19 -4.03
C ALA A 27 -7.85 8.30 -3.46
N ALA A 28 -7.02 7.97 -2.46
CA ALA A 28 -6.16 8.95 -1.81
C ALA A 28 -4.89 9.29 -2.61
N LEU A 29 -4.38 8.34 -3.39
CA LEU A 29 -3.09 8.49 -4.08
C LEU A 29 -3.22 8.83 -5.57
N GLU A 30 -4.44 8.78 -6.12
CA GLU A 30 -4.75 9.02 -7.53
C GLU A 30 -3.96 8.10 -8.47
N MET A 31 -3.82 6.84 -8.04
CA MET A 31 -3.07 5.81 -8.76
C MET A 31 -4.01 4.76 -9.34
N SER A 32 -3.70 4.28 -10.54
CA SER A 32 -4.42 3.18 -11.17
C SER A 32 -4.25 1.85 -10.41
N ASN A 33 -5.15 0.90 -10.68
CA ASN A 33 -5.06 -0.48 -10.18
C ASN A 33 -3.66 -1.09 -10.40
N GLY A 34 -3.12 -0.95 -11.61
CA GLY A 34 -1.82 -1.51 -11.99
C GLY A 34 -0.67 -0.89 -11.20
N GLN A 35 -0.68 0.44 -11.03
CA GLN A 35 0.34 1.15 -10.25
C GLN A 35 0.31 0.74 -8.77
N ILE A 36 -0.87 0.73 -8.13
CA ILE A 36 -0.99 0.31 -6.73
C ILE A 36 -0.52 -1.14 -6.58
N THR A 37 -0.99 -2.05 -7.44
CA THR A 37 -0.62 -3.47 -7.37
C THR A 37 0.89 -3.67 -7.52
N HIS A 38 1.50 -3.02 -8.50
CA HIS A 38 2.94 -3.09 -8.73
C HIS A 38 3.74 -2.61 -7.52
N HIS A 39 3.37 -1.47 -6.95
CA HIS A 39 4.11 -0.89 -5.84
C HIS A 39 3.87 -1.58 -4.50
N LEU A 40 2.66 -2.06 -4.22
CA LEU A 40 2.39 -2.88 -3.03
C LEU A 40 3.17 -4.19 -3.08
N LYS A 41 3.25 -4.85 -4.25
CA LYS A 41 4.05 -6.07 -4.40
C LYS A 41 5.52 -5.81 -4.05
N ILE A 42 6.13 -4.75 -4.60
CA ILE A 42 7.52 -4.40 -4.26
C ILE A 42 7.68 -4.12 -2.76
N LEU A 43 6.74 -3.40 -2.15
CA LEU A 43 6.80 -3.11 -0.71
C LEU A 43 6.61 -4.36 0.18
N GLU A 44 5.81 -5.33 -0.26
CA GLU A 44 5.70 -6.64 0.39
C GLU A 44 7.00 -7.45 0.22
N ASP A 45 7.56 -7.50 -0.99
CA ASP A 45 8.82 -8.20 -1.30
C ASP A 45 10.03 -7.59 -0.55
N GLU A 46 9.97 -6.30 -0.21
CA GLU A 46 10.98 -5.57 0.58
C GLU A 46 10.71 -5.61 2.11
N ASP A 47 9.74 -6.42 2.58
CA ASP A 47 9.32 -6.49 4.00
C ASP A 47 9.00 -5.11 4.61
N ARG A 48 8.42 -4.21 3.82
CA ARG A 48 8.02 -2.86 4.28
C ARG A 48 6.55 -2.77 4.66
N ILE A 49 5.72 -3.63 4.07
CA ILE A 49 4.31 -3.78 4.42
C ILE A 49 3.93 -5.26 4.49
N TRP A 50 2.86 -5.56 5.22
CA TRP A 50 2.19 -6.84 5.18
C TRP A 50 0.69 -6.65 4.95
N ARG A 51 0.01 -7.72 4.55
CA ARG A 51 -1.43 -7.72 4.32
C ARG A 51 -2.13 -8.87 5.03
N ARG A 52 -3.42 -8.68 5.31
CA ARG A 52 -4.32 -9.73 5.79
C ARG A 52 -5.67 -9.66 5.11
N ALA A 53 -6.30 -10.83 4.97
CA ALA A 53 -7.71 -10.89 4.61
C ALA A 53 -8.59 -10.30 5.72
N ASP A 54 -9.64 -9.57 5.33
CA ASP A 54 -10.68 -9.05 6.20
C ASP A 54 -12.03 -9.20 5.46
N GLY A 55 -12.61 -10.40 5.57
CA GLY A 55 -13.81 -10.78 4.82
C GLY A 55 -13.57 -10.70 3.31
N ARG A 56 -14.31 -9.81 2.63
CA ARG A 56 -14.18 -9.57 1.19
C ARG A 56 -13.04 -8.61 0.82
N LEU A 57 -12.42 -7.97 1.80
CA LEU A 57 -11.36 -6.99 1.59
C LEU A 57 -10.01 -7.57 1.98
N VAL A 58 -8.97 -6.92 1.47
CA VAL A 58 -7.59 -7.08 1.94
C VAL A 58 -7.18 -5.76 2.58
N ARG A 59 -6.58 -5.86 3.77
CA ARG A 59 -6.06 -4.72 4.51
C ARG A 59 -4.53 -4.74 4.50
N PHE A 60 -3.95 -3.57 4.28
CA PHE A 60 -2.51 -3.37 4.19
C PHE A 60 -2.01 -2.62 5.40
N TYR A 61 -0.86 -3.03 5.92
CA TYR A 61 -0.27 -2.50 7.15
C TYR A 61 1.23 -2.28 6.92
N PRO A 62 1.82 -1.19 7.45
CA PRO A 62 3.27 -1.06 7.48
C PRO A 62 3.86 -2.11 8.43
N PHE A 63 5.06 -2.58 8.14
CA PHE A 63 5.88 -3.20 9.17
C PHE A 63 6.38 -2.10 10.10
N THR A 64 5.88 -2.09 11.33
CA THR A 64 6.43 -1.28 12.42
C THR A 64 7.39 -2.18 13.20
N SER A 65 8.68 -1.84 13.18
CA SER A 65 9.67 -2.37 14.12
C SER A 65 9.34 -1.92 15.54
#